data_AF-A0A399TDS2-F1
#
_entry.id   AF-A0A399TDS2-F1
#
_cell.length_a   1.000
_cell.length_b   1.000
_cell.length_c   1.000
_cell.angle_alpha   90.00
_cell.angle_beta   90.00
_cell.angle_gamma   90.00
#
_symmetry.space_group_name_H-M   'P 1'
#
loop_
_entity.id
_entity.type
_entity.pdbx_description
1 polymer ?
#
loop_
_entity_poly.entity_id
_entity_poly.type
_entity_poly.pdbx_seq_one_letter_code
_entity_poly.pdbx_strand_id
1 'polypeptide(L)'
;MHILVARTPSGVRLVDLDATGTVTGVRDVSSAEWPAIAAARERADPAPRWVWDDTAVWARQLIAAGVRVARCHDLRLCHAILRLSTQTAESALARMPAGPWDRAAPMEREASASATLFEDLDAPEGRSPDELVAELRLQLEAVAGSAEPGRLRLLLAAESAGALVAAEMSADGLPWDTAVHDALLVDLLGGRPAHG
;
A
#
# COMPACT_ATOMS: atom_id res chain seq x y z
N MET A 1 7.37 -15.72 5.11
CA MET A 1 6.11 -16.11 4.44
C MET A 1 5.44 -14.84 3.98
N HIS A 2 5.11 -14.76 2.68
CA HIS A 2 4.34 -13.65 2.12
C HIS A 2 2.90 -14.09 1.93
N ILE A 3 1.94 -13.21 2.22
CA ILE A 3 0.54 -13.45 1.88
C ILE A 3 0.09 -12.28 1.03
N LEU A 4 -0.12 -12.53 -0.25
CA LEU A 4 -0.65 -11.55 -1.17
C LEU A 4 -2.17 -11.51 -1.06
N VAL A 5 -2.72 -10.30 -1.09
CA VAL A 5 -4.16 -10.08 -1.08
C VAL A 5 -4.60 -9.36 -2.35
N ALA A 6 -5.67 -9.87 -2.95
CA ALA A 6 -6.30 -9.30 -4.13
C ALA A 6 -7.81 -9.20 -3.91
N ARG A 7 -8.44 -8.17 -4.47
CA ARG A 7 -9.90 -8.07 -4.44
C ARG A 7 -10.51 -9.08 -5.42
N THR A 8 -11.65 -9.64 -5.04
CA THR A 8 -12.51 -10.41 -5.94
C THR A 8 -13.92 -9.84 -5.89
N PRO A 9 -14.81 -10.16 -6.85
CA PRO A 9 -16.19 -9.66 -6.84
C PRO A 9 -16.97 -10.02 -5.56
N SER A 10 -16.59 -11.10 -4.87
CA SER A 10 -17.28 -11.60 -3.67
C SER A 10 -16.45 -11.48 -2.38
N GLY A 11 -15.25 -10.92 -2.43
CA GLY A 11 -14.38 -10.81 -1.26
C GLY A 11 -12.92 -10.55 -1.56
N VAL A 12 -12.07 -11.36 -0.94
CA VAL A 12 -10.62 -11.24 -1.00
C VAL A 12 -10.02 -12.60 -1.34
N ARG A 13 -9.08 -12.62 -2.28
CA ARG A 13 -8.24 -13.79 -2.54
C ARG A 13 -6.92 -13.64 -1.80
N LEU A 14 -6.60 -14.63 -0.98
CA LEU A 14 -5.32 -14.77 -0.29
C LEU A 14 -4.44 -15.75 -1.07
N VAL A 15 -3.23 -15.33 -1.39
CA VAL A 15 -2.22 -16.14 -2.09
C VAL A 15 -1.01 -16.27 -1.18
N ASP A 16 -0.80 -17.47 -0.63
CA ASP A 16 0.37 -17.78 0.19
C ASP A 16 1.58 -17.97 -0.75
N LEU A 17 2.64 -17.20 -0.51
CA LEU A 17 3.83 -17.13 -1.36
C LEU A 17 5.10 -17.43 -0.54
N ASP A 18 6.05 -18.12 -1.17
CA ASP A 18 7.38 -18.32 -0.61
C ASP A 18 8.27 -17.05 -0.73
N ALA A 19 9.56 -17.19 -0.42
CA ALA A 19 10.51 -16.08 -0.47
C ALA A 19 10.83 -15.61 -1.91
N THR A 20 10.52 -16.43 -2.92
CA THR A 20 10.76 -16.16 -4.35
C THR A 20 9.51 -15.64 -5.06
N GLY A 21 8.37 -15.56 -4.37
CA GLY A 21 7.08 -15.25 -4.99
C GLY A 21 6.45 -16.45 -5.71
N THR A 22 6.87 -17.67 -5.39
CA THR A 22 6.19 -18.88 -5.90
C THR A 22 4.94 -19.13 -5.08
N VAL A 23 3.83 -19.43 -5.78
CA VAL A 23 2.53 -19.70 -5.15
C VAL A 23 2.58 -21.06 -4.47
N THR A 24 2.24 -21.06 -3.17
CA THR A 24 2.22 -22.26 -2.32
C THR A 24 0.80 -22.61 -1.85
N GLY A 25 -0.12 -21.65 -1.92
CA GLY A 25 -1.52 -21.85 -1.58
C GLY A 25 -2.39 -20.70 -2.06
N VAL A 26 -3.66 -20.99 -2.34
CA VAL A 26 -4.67 -20.00 -2.70
C VAL A 26 -5.93 -20.27 -1.89
N ARG A 27 -6.54 -19.21 -1.37
CA ARG A 27 -7.81 -19.28 -0.63
C ARG A 27 -8.63 -18.03 -0.88
N ASP A 28 -9.89 -18.22 -1.25
CA ASP A 28 -10.87 -17.15 -1.28
C ASP A 28 -11.55 -17.00 0.08
N VAL A 29 -11.77 -15.76 0.50
CA VAL A 29 -12.43 -15.39 1.75
C VAL A 29 -13.47 -14.32 1.46
N SER A 30 -14.62 -14.36 2.15
CA SER A 30 -15.62 -13.31 1.98
C SER A 30 -15.14 -11.98 2.57
N SER A 31 -15.71 -10.86 2.10
CA SER A 31 -15.43 -9.53 2.67
C SER A 31 -15.71 -9.46 4.18
N ALA A 32 -16.70 -10.22 4.67
CA ALA A 32 -17.08 -10.25 6.07
C ALA A 32 -16.07 -11.03 6.94
N GLU A 33 -15.48 -12.10 6.41
CA GLU A 33 -14.51 -12.92 7.14
C GLU A 33 -13.09 -12.35 7.09
N TRP A 34 -12.80 -11.52 6.08
CA TRP A 34 -11.47 -10.99 5.81
C TRP A 34 -10.77 -10.40 7.04
N PRO A 35 -11.34 -9.44 7.79
CA PRO A 35 -10.67 -8.87 8.96
C PRO A 35 -10.35 -9.90 10.05
N ALA A 36 -11.26 -10.85 10.31
CA ALA A 36 -11.05 -11.89 11.31
C ALA A 36 -9.89 -12.83 10.91
N ILE A 37 -9.79 -13.15 9.62
CA ILE A 37 -8.69 -13.97 9.08
C ILE A 37 -7.36 -13.23 9.14
N ALA A 38 -7.34 -11.94 8.77
CA ALA A 38 -6.16 -11.10 8.88
C ALA A 38 -5.66 -11.04 10.34
N ALA A 39 -6.57 -10.78 11.29
CA ALA A 39 -6.24 -10.75 12.71
C ALA A 39 -5.70 -12.09 13.23
N ALA A 40 -6.25 -13.22 12.77
CA ALA A 40 -5.76 -14.54 13.14
C ALA A 40 -4.35 -14.81 12.59
N ARG A 41 -4.07 -14.40 11.35
CA ARG A 41 -2.74 -14.53 10.74
C ARG A 41 -1.70 -13.62 11.38
N GLU A 42 -2.07 -12.40 11.79
CA GLU A 42 -1.19 -11.50 12.56
C GLU A 42 -0.77 -12.07 13.91
N ARG A 43 -1.61 -12.89 14.55
CA ARG A 43 -1.27 -13.58 15.81
C ARG A 43 -0.44 -14.85 15.64
N ALA A 44 -0.24 -15.33 14.41
CA ALA A 44 0.58 -16.51 14.16
C ALA A 44 2.08 -16.19 14.36
N ASP A 45 2.89 -17.21 14.65
CA ASP A 45 4.34 -17.09 14.75
C ASP A 45 5.04 -17.99 13.70
N PRO A 46 5.76 -17.41 12.73
CA PRO A 46 5.91 -15.98 12.49
C PRO A 46 4.67 -15.35 11.82
N ALA A 47 4.35 -14.11 12.20
CA ALA A 47 3.33 -13.32 11.52
C ALA A 47 3.73 -13.10 10.04
N PRO A 48 2.78 -13.08 9.09
CA PRO A 48 3.11 -12.93 7.68
C PRO A 48 3.67 -11.53 7.37
N ARG A 49 4.28 -11.40 6.18
CA ARG A 49 4.37 -10.09 5.52
C ARG A 49 3.24 -10.03 4.50
N TRP A 50 2.30 -9.11 4.68
CA TRP A 50 1.23 -8.89 3.73
C TRP A 50 1.77 -8.25 2.45
N VAL A 51 1.26 -8.65 1.30
CA VAL A 51 1.61 -8.05 0.01
C VAL A 51 0.34 -7.57 -0.64
N TRP A 52 0.29 -6.29 -1.01
CA TRP A 52 -0.86 -5.68 -1.66
C TRP A 52 -0.44 -4.55 -2.56
N ASP A 53 -1.36 -4.10 -3.39
CA ASP A 53 -1.13 -3.03 -4.35
C ASP A 53 -1.10 -1.64 -3.74
N ASP A 54 -1.77 -1.43 -2.61
CA ASP A 54 -1.84 -0.14 -1.93
C ASP A 54 -2.13 -0.27 -0.43
N THR A 55 -1.17 0.10 0.40
CA THR A 55 -1.31 0.09 1.86
C THR A 55 -2.40 1.01 2.35
N ALA A 56 -2.57 2.18 1.72
CA ALA A 56 -3.58 3.13 2.13
C ALA A 56 -4.96 2.46 2.06
N VAL A 57 -5.23 1.73 0.98
CA VAL A 57 -6.51 1.06 0.72
C VAL A 57 -6.73 -0.13 1.66
N TRP A 58 -5.76 -1.03 1.80
CA TRP A 58 -5.92 -2.27 2.56
C TRP A 58 -5.77 -2.08 4.06
N ALA A 59 -4.82 -1.25 4.50
CA ALA A 59 -4.60 -0.99 5.92
C ALA A 59 -5.78 -0.24 6.51
N ARG A 60 -6.35 0.77 5.83
CA ARG A 60 -7.55 1.48 6.32
C ARG A 60 -8.69 0.54 6.65
N GLN A 61 -9.00 -0.42 5.77
CA GLN A 61 -10.07 -1.40 6.00
C GLN A 61 -9.81 -2.26 7.25
N LEU A 62 -8.56 -2.70 7.43
CA LEU A 62 -8.17 -3.53 8.56
C LEU A 62 -8.13 -2.73 9.87
N ILE A 63 -7.61 -1.50 9.85
CA ILE A 63 -7.57 -0.59 10.99
C ILE A 63 -8.99 -0.25 11.46
N ALA A 64 -9.92 0.04 10.55
CA ALA A 64 -11.33 0.27 10.88
C ALA A 64 -11.99 -0.94 11.55
N ALA A 65 -11.50 -2.15 11.28
CA ALA A 65 -11.93 -3.39 11.93
C ALA A 65 -11.13 -3.75 13.20
N GLY A 66 -10.26 -2.85 13.68
CA GLY A 66 -9.43 -3.05 14.87
C GLY A 66 -8.22 -3.98 14.67
N VAL A 67 -7.84 -4.25 13.42
CA VAL A 67 -6.71 -5.11 13.07
C VAL A 67 -5.48 -4.25 12.76
N ARG A 68 -4.46 -4.37 13.60
CA ARG A 68 -3.15 -3.73 13.34
C ARG A 68 -2.24 -4.67 12.58
N VAL A 69 -1.64 -4.15 11.51
CA VAL A 69 -0.79 -4.91 10.61
C VAL A 69 0.67 -4.65 10.97
N ALA A 70 1.42 -5.71 11.28
CA ALA A 70 2.81 -5.55 11.69
C ALA A 70 3.75 -5.27 10.52
N ARG A 71 3.53 -5.93 9.37
CA ARG A 71 4.43 -5.85 8.21
C ARG A 71 3.66 -5.99 6.90
N CYS A 72 3.92 -5.07 5.98
CA CYS A 72 3.47 -5.19 4.60
C CYS A 72 4.64 -5.04 3.60
N HIS A 73 4.33 -5.28 2.33
CA HIS A 73 5.10 -4.94 1.14
C HIS A 73 4.13 -4.23 0.20
N ASP A 74 4.27 -2.92 0.11
CA ASP A 74 3.44 -2.10 -0.77
C ASP A 74 3.99 -2.16 -2.19
N LEU A 75 3.29 -2.85 -3.08
CA LEU A 75 3.76 -3.04 -4.45
C LEU A 75 3.90 -1.70 -5.19
N ARG A 76 2.99 -0.73 -4.99
CA ARG A 76 3.07 0.53 -5.73
C ARG A 76 4.21 1.41 -5.25
N LEU A 77 4.38 1.56 -3.94
CA LEU A 77 5.48 2.36 -3.39
C LEU A 77 6.84 1.71 -3.67
N CYS A 78 6.93 0.39 -3.53
CA CYS A 78 8.16 -0.34 -3.86
C CYS A 78 8.48 -0.28 -5.36
N HIS A 79 7.47 -0.34 -6.23
CA HIS A 79 7.65 -0.13 -7.67
C HIS A 79 8.28 1.21 -7.96
N ALA A 80 7.76 2.30 -7.40
CA ALA A 80 8.28 3.65 -7.63
C ALA A 80 9.77 3.76 -7.23
N ILE A 81 10.15 3.22 -6.07
CA ILE A 81 11.54 3.20 -5.62
C ILE A 81 12.43 2.41 -6.59
N LEU A 82 12.04 1.18 -6.93
CA LEU A 82 12.85 0.29 -7.77
C LEU A 82 12.91 0.77 -9.22
N ARG A 83 11.87 1.42 -9.71
CA ARG A 83 11.83 1.98 -11.07
C ARG A 83 12.78 3.17 -11.22
N LEU A 84 12.92 3.98 -10.18
CA LEU A 84 13.71 5.21 -10.20
C LEU A 84 15.12 5.06 -9.60
N SER A 85 15.43 3.92 -8.97
CA SER A 85 16.73 3.71 -8.34
C SER A 85 17.82 3.36 -9.35
N THR A 86 18.97 4.02 -9.23
CA THR A 86 20.18 3.66 -9.97
C THR A 86 20.70 2.26 -9.63
N GLN A 87 20.36 1.72 -8.45
CA GLN A 87 20.76 0.38 -8.02
C GLN A 87 20.03 -0.74 -8.77
N THR A 88 18.92 -0.41 -9.43
CA THR A 88 18.07 -1.35 -10.18
C THR A 88 17.82 -0.91 -11.61
N ALA A 89 18.61 0.04 -12.14
CA ALA A 89 18.48 0.56 -13.50
C ALA A 89 18.56 -0.53 -14.59
N GLU A 90 19.32 -1.59 -14.33
CA GLU A 90 19.47 -2.75 -15.22
C GLU A 90 18.43 -3.84 -14.97
N SER A 91 17.48 -3.66 -14.06
CA SER A 91 16.41 -4.64 -13.84
C SER A 91 15.40 -4.64 -15.00
N ALA A 92 14.69 -5.75 -15.20
CA ALA A 92 13.57 -5.79 -16.14
C ALA A 92 12.50 -4.75 -15.77
N LEU A 93 12.18 -4.63 -14.48
CA LEU A 93 11.25 -3.65 -13.93
C LEU A 93 11.61 -2.21 -14.35
N ALA A 94 12.87 -1.82 -14.23
CA ALA A 94 13.31 -0.48 -14.59
C ALA A 94 13.23 -0.20 -16.10
N ARG A 95 13.45 -1.22 -16.93
CA ARG A 95 13.53 -1.13 -18.40
C ARG A 95 12.19 -1.27 -19.12
N MET A 96 11.14 -1.73 -18.43
CA MET A 96 9.81 -1.83 -19.02
C MET A 96 9.30 -0.44 -19.45
N PRO A 97 8.42 -0.36 -20.46
CA PRO A 97 7.68 0.86 -20.75
C PRO A 97 6.88 1.34 -19.53
N ALA A 98 6.56 2.63 -19.48
CA ALA A 98 5.68 3.16 -18.44
C ALA A 98 4.33 2.43 -18.48
N GLY A 99 3.88 1.96 -17.31
CA GLY A 99 2.70 1.12 -17.16
C GLY A 99 1.79 1.59 -16.02
N PRO A 100 0.80 0.77 -15.65
CA PRO A 100 -0.19 1.13 -14.63
C PRO A 100 0.39 1.44 -13.25
N TRP A 101 1.58 0.93 -12.93
CA TRP A 101 2.28 1.17 -11.66
C TRP A 101 3.04 2.51 -11.61
N ASP A 102 3.31 3.12 -12.77
CA ASP A 102 3.98 4.43 -12.88
C ASP A 102 3.01 5.61 -12.77
N ARG A 103 1.71 5.34 -12.82
CA ARG A 103 0.69 6.37 -12.66
C ARG A 103 0.54 6.69 -11.17
N ALA A 104 0.32 7.98 -10.88
CA ALA A 104 -0.04 8.41 -9.54
C ALA A 104 -1.22 7.56 -9.02
N ALA A 105 -1.16 7.18 -7.74
CA ALA A 105 -2.29 6.54 -7.10
C ALA A 105 -3.52 7.44 -7.27
N PRO A 106 -4.72 6.90 -7.58
CA PRO A 106 -5.93 7.69 -7.58
C PRO A 106 -6.04 8.39 -6.23
N MET A 107 -6.14 9.73 -6.24
CA MET A 107 -6.50 10.45 -5.02
C MET A 107 -7.88 9.93 -4.62
N GLU A 108 -7.97 9.30 -3.45
CA GLU A 108 -9.26 9.00 -2.84
C GLU A 108 -9.92 10.35 -2.57
N ARG A 109 -10.85 10.73 -3.45
CA ARG A 109 -11.80 11.78 -3.15
C ARG A 109 -12.67 11.22 -2.03
N GLU A 110 -12.72 11.91 -0.90
CA GLU A 110 -13.79 11.69 0.07
C GLU A 110 -15.10 11.64 -0.71
N ALA A 111 -15.90 10.60 -0.48
CA ALA A 111 -17.20 10.47 -1.10
C ALA A 111 -18.01 11.71 -0.70
N SER A 112 -18.01 12.72 -1.56
CA SER A 112 -18.84 13.89 -1.37
C SER A 112 -20.28 13.40 -1.27
N ALA A 113 -21.11 14.04 -0.45
CA ALA A 113 -22.55 13.75 -0.37
C ALA A 113 -23.30 13.94 -1.72
N SER A 114 -22.58 14.31 -2.78
CA SER A 114 -23.02 14.38 -4.17
C SER A 114 -22.47 13.26 -5.06
N ALA A 115 -22.17 12.08 -4.51
CA ALA A 115 -21.87 10.92 -5.34
C ALA A 115 -23.08 10.61 -6.24
N THR A 116 -22.94 10.83 -7.54
CA THR A 116 -24.03 10.59 -8.50
C THR A 116 -24.09 9.11 -8.87
N LEU A 117 -25.28 8.61 -9.21
CA LEU A 117 -25.62 7.18 -9.45
C LEU A 117 -24.74 6.44 -10.49
N PHE A 118 -23.85 7.15 -11.19
CA PHE A 118 -22.95 6.62 -12.21
C PHE A 118 -21.46 6.61 -11.81
N GLU A 119 -21.07 7.18 -10.67
CA GLU A 119 -19.68 7.12 -10.19
C GLU A 119 -19.29 5.74 -9.64
N ASP A 120 -20.27 4.92 -9.24
CA ASP A 120 -20.06 3.53 -8.76
C ASP A 120 -19.71 2.55 -9.90
N LEU A 121 -19.89 2.93 -11.17
CA LEU A 121 -19.62 2.05 -12.32
C LEU A 121 -18.15 2.09 -12.79
N ASP A 122 -17.39 3.10 -12.36
CA ASP A 122 -15.98 3.31 -12.72
C ASP A 122 -15.01 2.95 -11.58
N ALA A 123 -15.48 2.32 -10.50
CA ALA A 123 -14.60 1.79 -9.47
C ALA A 123 -13.62 0.82 -10.16
N PRO A 124 -12.30 1.13 -10.19
CA PRO A 124 -11.36 0.29 -10.91
C PRO A 124 -11.44 -1.11 -10.33
N GLU A 125 -11.81 -2.08 -11.16
CA GLU A 125 -11.69 -3.50 -10.83
C GLU A 125 -10.27 -3.68 -10.30
N GLY A 126 -10.16 -4.13 -9.05
CA GLY A 126 -8.86 -4.29 -8.40
C GLY A 126 -7.95 -5.15 -9.28
N ARG A 127 -6.63 -4.92 -9.21
CA ARG A 127 -5.67 -5.73 -9.97
C ARG A 127 -5.85 -7.21 -9.68
N SER A 128 -5.76 -8.03 -10.72
CA SER A 128 -5.90 -9.48 -10.59
C SER A 128 -4.76 -10.05 -9.75
N PRO A 129 -4.98 -11.18 -9.04
CA PRO A 129 -3.93 -11.85 -8.27
C PRO A 129 -2.68 -12.15 -9.10
N ASP A 130 -2.84 -12.53 -10.37
CA ASP A 130 -1.74 -12.87 -11.26
C ASP A 130 -0.89 -11.64 -11.61
N GLU A 131 -1.51 -10.48 -11.85
CA GLU A 131 -0.79 -9.21 -12.05
C GLU A 131 0.00 -8.79 -10.82
N LEU A 132 -0.58 -8.96 -9.62
CA LEU A 132 0.09 -8.63 -8.36
C LEU A 132 1.26 -9.57 -8.07
N VAL A 133 1.11 -10.86 -8.34
CA VAL A 133 2.19 -11.85 -8.22
C VAL A 133 3.29 -11.57 -9.23
N ALA A 134 2.95 -11.22 -10.48
CA ALA A 134 3.91 -10.85 -11.51
C ALA A 134 4.73 -9.62 -11.11
N GLU A 135 4.06 -8.57 -10.62
CA GLU A 135 4.73 -7.37 -10.11
C GLU A 135 5.66 -7.69 -8.94
N LEU A 136 5.20 -8.47 -7.95
CA LEU A 136 6.05 -8.88 -6.82
C LEU A 136 7.31 -9.60 -7.29
N ARG A 137 7.19 -10.52 -8.26
CA ARG A 137 8.35 -11.24 -8.80
C ARG A 137 9.35 -10.32 -9.47
N LEU A 138 8.88 -9.37 -10.29
CA LEU A 138 9.75 -8.36 -10.90
C LEU A 138 10.50 -7.54 -9.85
N GLN A 139 9.84 -7.18 -8.75
CA GLN A 139 10.49 -6.45 -7.66
C GLN A 139 11.51 -7.31 -6.91
N LEU A 140 11.19 -8.56 -6.60
CA LEU A 140 12.11 -9.50 -5.96
C LEU A 140 13.34 -9.76 -6.83
N GLU A 141 13.16 -9.93 -8.13
CA GLU A 141 14.25 -10.10 -9.11
C GLU A 141 15.11 -8.84 -9.21
N ALA A 142 14.51 -7.65 -9.29
CA ALA A 142 15.24 -6.38 -9.31
C ALA A 142 16.11 -6.21 -8.06
N VAL A 143 15.57 -6.52 -6.88
CA VAL A 143 16.31 -6.47 -5.62
C VAL A 143 17.44 -7.51 -5.60
N ALA A 144 17.16 -8.75 -6.00
CA ALA A 144 18.16 -9.82 -6.02
C ALA A 144 19.32 -9.54 -6.99
N GLY A 145 19.04 -8.90 -8.12
CA GLY A 145 20.04 -8.51 -9.12
C GLY A 145 20.81 -7.23 -8.81
N SER A 146 20.46 -6.50 -7.74
CA SER A 146 21.16 -5.26 -7.37
C SER A 146 22.51 -5.52 -6.68
N ALA A 147 23.38 -4.51 -6.67
CA ALA A 147 24.68 -4.59 -5.99
C ALA A 147 24.54 -4.67 -4.46
N GLU A 148 23.50 -4.08 -3.88
CA GLU A 148 23.26 -4.00 -2.43
C GLU A 148 21.85 -4.48 -2.03
N PRO A 149 21.50 -5.77 -2.22
CA PRO A 149 20.14 -6.27 -2.02
C PRO A 149 19.62 -6.07 -0.60
N GLY A 150 20.50 -6.14 0.41
CA GLY A 150 20.13 -5.94 1.81
C GLY A 150 19.67 -4.51 2.11
N ARG A 151 20.36 -3.51 1.54
CA ARG A 151 20.03 -2.09 1.73
C ARG A 151 18.73 -1.74 1.02
N LEU A 152 18.51 -2.26 -0.19
CA LEU A 152 17.23 -2.09 -0.88
C LEU A 152 16.09 -2.74 -0.11
N ARG A 153 16.24 -3.99 0.38
CA ARG A 153 15.21 -4.63 1.21
C ARG A 153 14.85 -3.82 2.44
N LEU A 154 15.83 -3.20 3.09
CA LEU A 154 15.59 -2.32 4.23
C LEU A 154 14.81 -1.06 3.82
N LEU A 155 15.20 -0.42 2.70
CA LEU A 155 14.51 0.76 2.18
C LEU A 155 13.05 0.46 1.83
N LEU A 156 12.78 -0.63 1.11
CA LEU A 156 11.42 -1.04 0.74
C LEU A 156 10.56 -1.38 1.97
N ALA A 157 11.15 -2.02 2.97
CA ALA A 157 10.48 -2.30 4.23
C ALA A 157 10.17 -1.02 5.01
N ALA A 158 11.08 -0.04 5.00
CA ALA A 158 10.88 1.26 5.65
C ALA A 158 9.78 2.07 4.96
N GLU A 159 9.76 2.10 3.63
CA GLU A 159 8.70 2.75 2.85
C GLU A 159 7.32 2.14 3.16
N SER A 160 7.23 0.81 3.11
CA SER A 160 5.99 0.08 3.41
C SER A 160 5.52 0.30 4.85
N ALA A 161 6.44 0.34 5.82
CA ALA A 161 6.13 0.65 7.21
C ALA A 161 5.67 2.12 7.39
N GLY A 162 6.29 3.06 6.69
CA GLY A 162 5.87 4.46 6.67
C GLY A 162 4.43 4.62 6.18
N ALA A 163 4.04 3.87 5.14
CA ALA A 163 2.68 3.85 4.63
C ALA A 163 1.67 3.27 5.64
N LEU A 164 2.04 2.23 6.39
CA LEU A 164 1.21 1.70 7.49
C LEU A 164 1.00 2.75 8.58
N VAL A 165 2.09 3.39 9.03
CA VAL A 165 2.03 4.46 10.04
C VAL A 165 1.17 5.63 9.54
N ALA A 166 1.30 6.03 8.28
CA ALA A 166 0.47 7.09 7.70
C ALA A 166 -1.02 6.71 7.68
N ALA A 167 -1.36 5.44 7.40
CA ALA A 167 -2.73 4.95 7.47
C ALA A 167 -3.28 4.94 8.90
N GLU A 168 -2.47 4.54 9.89
CA GLU A 168 -2.84 4.60 11.32
C GLU A 168 -3.06 6.04 11.77
N MET A 169 -2.13 6.96 11.47
CA MET A 169 -2.26 8.39 11.79
C MET A 169 -3.50 9.02 11.13
N SER A 170 -3.85 8.56 9.93
CA SER A 170 -5.06 9.03 9.23
C SER A 170 -6.34 8.53 9.89
N ALA A 171 -6.32 7.33 10.47
CA ALA A 171 -7.47 6.74 11.17
C ALA A 171 -7.65 7.31 12.59
N ASP A 172 -6.56 7.43 13.34
CA ASP A 172 -6.56 7.99 14.70
C ASP A 172 -6.73 9.52 14.69
N GLY A 173 -6.37 10.15 13.58
CA GLY A 173 -6.27 11.59 13.45
C GLY A 173 -4.98 12.13 14.07
N LEU A 174 -4.57 13.31 13.60
CA LEU A 174 -3.52 14.08 14.26
C LEU A 174 -4.16 15.03 15.28
N PRO A 175 -3.55 15.24 16.46
CA PRO A 175 -3.96 16.27 17.40
C PRO A 175 -3.62 17.65 16.81
N TRP A 176 -4.40 18.06 15.82
CA TRP A 176 -4.26 19.30 15.10
C TRP A 176 -5.07 20.39 15.81
N ASP A 177 -4.39 21.45 16.24
CA ASP A 177 -5.02 22.65 16.76
C ASP A 177 -4.79 23.79 15.76
N THR A 178 -5.87 24.23 15.10
CA THR A 178 -5.84 25.31 14.12
C THR A 178 -5.32 26.61 14.72
N ALA A 179 -5.63 26.90 15.99
CA ALA A 179 -5.17 28.13 16.64
C ALA A 179 -3.65 28.09 16.89
N VAL A 180 -3.11 26.94 17.27
CA VAL A 180 -1.66 26.74 17.40
C VAL A 180 -0.97 26.85 16.03
N HIS A 181 -1.55 26.25 14.99
CA HIS A 181 -1.02 26.36 13.64
C HIS A 181 -1.01 27.81 13.14
N ASP A 182 -2.12 28.53 13.28
CA ASP A 182 -2.22 29.93 12.87
C ASP A 182 -1.23 30.81 13.65
N ALA A 183 -1.04 30.56 14.95
CA ALA A 183 -0.04 31.27 15.75
C ALA A 183 1.39 31.04 15.22
N LEU A 184 1.74 29.80 14.87
CA LEU A 184 3.04 29.46 14.27
C LEU A 184 3.22 30.11 12.90
N LEU A 185 2.18 30.11 12.06
CA LEU A 185 2.24 30.78 10.76
C LEU A 185 2.42 32.29 10.91
N VAL A 186 1.72 32.92 11.86
CA VAL A 186 1.88 34.35 12.12
C VAL A 186 3.27 34.69 12.65
N ASP A 187 3.84 33.85 13.52
CA ASP A 187 5.21 34.03 14.03
C ASP A 187 6.25 33.93 12.90
N LEU A 188 6.11 32.94 12.02
CA LEU A 188 7.07 32.68 10.94
C LEU A 188 6.91 33.60 9.73
N LEU A 189 5.69 33.97 9.37
CA LEU A 189 5.36 34.63 8.10
C LEU A 189 4.76 36.04 8.29
N GLY A 190 4.42 36.42 9.52
CA GLY A 190 3.68 37.65 9.81
C GLY A 190 2.16 37.50 9.67
N GLY A 191 1.43 38.58 9.95
CA GLY A 191 -0.03 38.61 9.86
C GLY A 191 -0.55 38.30 8.44
N ARG A 192 -1.70 37.62 8.36
CA ARG A 192 -2.34 37.28 7.08
C ARG A 192 -2.70 38.57 6.30
N PRO A 193 -2.31 38.71 5.01
CA PRO A 193 -2.68 39.88 4.20
C PRO A 193 -4.19 40.00 4.06
N ALA A 194 -4.70 41.23 4.00
CA ALA A 194 -6.10 41.47 3.67
C ALA A 194 -6.42 40.93 2.26
N HIS A 195 -7.56 40.27 2.10
CA HIS A 195 -8.07 39.92 0.77
C HIS A 195 -8.42 41.22 0.03
N GLY A 196 -7.83 41.40 -1.16
CA GLY A 196 -8.14 42.51 -2.06
C GLY A 196 -9.35 42.22 -2.94
#